data_AF-A0A1H7JHB2-F1
#
_entry.id   AF-A0A1H7JHB2-F1
#
_cell.length_a   1.000
_cell.length_b   1.000
_cell.length_c   1.000
_cell.angle_alpha   90.00
_cell.angle_beta   90.00
_cell.angle_gamma   90.00
#
_symmetry.space_group_name_H-M   'P 1'
#
loop_
_entity.id
_entity.type
_entity.pdbx_description
1 polymer ?
#
loop_
_entity_poly.entity_id
_entity_poly.type
_entity_poly.pdbx_seq_one_letter_code
_entity_poly.pdbx_strand_id
1 'polypeptide(L)'
;MDLNNMQFSWQYSPEQKFQLKPRLARGERSVGGGLWCVALLPLAGIVLESFAVDKYSGAVLWLTVIFMIFFGCRADLKHYDLNNADVLDDTARKSLAKAVWIPPLYLYRRDKMRRAGATKCAVLVILTAAAIFSNGFVQGLTVNEKNVPDRLENTPVSVMGFDTSDDDKTVGKMLESWFDDGAYECDCTHSGDIYELVYSGRHGKISAEVTVNVEHDGFIFKDITAEGITIDGKELKDDELKDMQKEIFLGDEAEEESEAAEEDSEK
;
A
#
# COMPACT_ATOMS: atom_id res chain seq x y z
N MET A 1 61.95 -53.00 -19.49
CA MET A 1 62.01 -52.16 -20.71
C MET A 1 61.33 -53.00 -21.77
N ASP A 2 60.15 -52.65 -22.26
CA ASP A 2 59.90 -51.44 -23.04
C ASP A 2 58.71 -50.57 -22.60
N LEU A 3 58.94 -49.28 -22.77
CA LEU A 3 58.25 -48.13 -22.20
C LEU A 3 57.49 -47.34 -23.29
N ASN A 4 57.07 -47.98 -24.38
CA ASN A 4 56.62 -47.28 -25.59
C ASN A 4 55.34 -47.86 -26.21
N ASN A 5 54.19 -47.78 -25.53
CA ASN A 5 52.92 -47.96 -26.24
C ASN A 5 51.67 -47.39 -25.55
N MET A 6 51.70 -46.12 -25.16
CA MET A 6 50.46 -45.37 -24.90
C MET A 6 50.57 -43.95 -25.44
N GLN A 7 50.62 -43.81 -26.77
CA GLN A 7 50.18 -42.57 -27.40
C GLN A 7 48.65 -42.54 -27.37
N PHE A 8 48.07 -42.01 -26.29
CA PHE A 8 46.71 -41.48 -26.34
C PHE A 8 46.77 -40.20 -27.18
N SER A 9 46.49 -40.33 -28.48
CA SER A 9 46.21 -39.19 -29.33
C SER A 9 44.93 -38.55 -28.83
N TRP A 10 45.04 -37.39 -28.18
CA TRP A 10 43.91 -36.49 -27.99
C TRP A 10 43.48 -36.00 -29.38
N GLN A 11 42.58 -36.73 -30.02
CA GLN A 11 41.86 -36.22 -31.19
C GLN A 11 40.94 -35.11 -30.70
N TYR A 12 41.43 -33.87 -30.78
CA TYR A 12 40.57 -32.70 -30.75
C TYR A 12 39.58 -32.84 -31.91
N SER A 13 38.31 -33.10 -31.58
CA SER A 13 37.22 -32.99 -32.56
C SER A 13 37.10 -31.50 -32.92
N PRO A 14 37.35 -31.08 -34.16
CA PRO A 14 37.41 -29.67 -34.54
C PRO A 14 36.03 -28.99 -34.59
N GLU A 15 34.97 -29.66 -34.15
CA GLU A 15 33.59 -29.17 -34.30
C GLU A 15 32.97 -28.54 -33.05
N GLN A 16 33.69 -28.42 -31.93
CA GLN A 16 33.25 -27.52 -30.86
C GLN A 16 33.50 -26.07 -31.26
N LYS A 17 32.66 -25.56 -32.16
CA LYS A 17 32.48 -24.13 -32.37
C LYS A 17 32.02 -23.55 -31.04
N PHE A 18 32.95 -23.01 -30.26
CA PHE A 18 32.64 -22.07 -29.20
C PHE A 18 31.79 -20.98 -29.83
N GLN A 19 30.48 -21.02 -29.58
CA GLN A 19 29.61 -19.90 -29.90
C GLN A 19 29.98 -18.78 -28.94
N LEU A 20 31.04 -18.04 -29.29
CA LEU A 20 31.30 -16.72 -28.75
C LEU A 20 30.05 -15.90 -29.01
N LYS A 21 29.22 -15.71 -27.97
CA LYS A 21 28.12 -14.75 -28.01
C LYS A 21 28.71 -13.44 -28.57
N PRO A 22 28.12 -12.86 -29.62
CA PRO A 22 28.67 -11.63 -30.20
C PRO A 22 28.83 -10.60 -29.10
N ARG A 23 29.97 -9.89 -29.10
CA ARG A 23 30.22 -8.79 -28.18
C ARG A 23 29.12 -7.77 -28.42
N LEU A 24 28.28 -7.57 -27.39
CA LEU A 24 27.17 -6.65 -27.44
C LEU A 24 27.71 -5.25 -27.78
N ALA A 25 27.12 -4.59 -28.78
CA ALA A 25 27.54 -3.26 -29.17
C ALA A 25 27.24 -2.26 -28.04
N ARG A 26 28.13 -1.27 -27.86
CA ARG A 26 27.99 -0.21 -26.83
C ARG A 26 26.71 0.58 -27.14
N GLY A 27 25.61 0.21 -26.49
CA GLY A 27 24.27 0.74 -26.79
C GLY A 27 23.15 -0.31 -26.81
N GLU A 28 23.46 -1.60 -26.82
CA GLU A 28 22.49 -2.65 -26.50
C GLU A 28 22.14 -2.54 -25.02
N ARG A 29 21.17 -1.66 -24.72
CA ARG A 29 20.44 -1.64 -23.45
C ARG A 29 20.21 -3.08 -23.05
N SER A 30 20.64 -3.43 -21.83
CA SER A 30 20.43 -4.73 -21.20
C SER A 30 19.18 -5.37 -21.78
N VAL A 31 19.37 -6.44 -22.55
CA VAL A 31 18.37 -6.98 -23.46
C VAL A 31 17.11 -7.46 -22.70
N GLY A 32 17.12 -7.46 -21.36
CA GLY A 32 15.97 -7.65 -20.48
C GLY A 32 15.67 -6.52 -19.48
N GLY A 33 16.45 -5.44 -19.41
CA GLY A 33 16.27 -4.35 -18.43
C GLY A 33 14.95 -3.60 -18.59
N GLY A 34 14.54 -3.29 -19.82
CA GLY A 34 13.26 -2.63 -20.08
C GLY A 34 12.04 -3.45 -19.64
N LEU A 35 12.11 -4.79 -19.78
CA LEU A 35 11.04 -5.69 -19.32
C LEU A 35 11.00 -5.82 -17.79
N TRP A 36 12.13 -5.67 -17.10
CA TRP A 36 12.16 -5.58 -15.65
C TRP A 36 11.51 -4.29 -15.14
N CYS A 37 11.70 -3.16 -15.82
CA CYS A 37 10.96 -1.94 -15.50
C CYS A 37 9.45 -2.13 -15.60
N VAL A 38 8.98 -2.86 -16.63
CA VAL A 38 7.56 -3.22 -16.78
C VAL A 38 7.08 -4.14 -15.65
N ALA A 39 7.88 -5.12 -15.26
CA ALA A 39 7.52 -6.04 -14.17
C ALA A 39 7.43 -5.35 -12.80
N LEU A 40 8.25 -4.33 -12.55
CA LEU A 40 8.33 -3.60 -11.27
C LEU A 40 7.42 -2.37 -11.19
N LEU A 41 6.78 -1.97 -12.30
CA LEU A 41 5.89 -0.81 -12.37
C LEU A 41 4.76 -0.80 -11.32
N PRO A 42 4.11 -1.93 -10.98
CA PRO A 42 3.10 -1.93 -9.92
C PRO A 42 3.64 -1.50 -8.55
N LEU A 43 4.91 -1.82 -8.23
CA LEU A 43 5.55 -1.39 -6.99
C LEU A 43 5.72 0.13 -6.94
N ALA A 44 6.11 0.75 -8.06
CA ALA A 44 6.17 2.20 -8.17
C ALA A 44 4.78 2.85 -8.03
N GLY A 45 3.73 2.17 -8.53
CA GLY A 45 2.35 2.58 -8.33
C GLY A 45 1.99 2.68 -6.85
N ILE A 46 2.27 1.63 -6.07
CA ILE A 46 2.01 1.59 -4.63
C ILE A 46 2.74 2.73 -3.90
N VAL A 47 4.02 2.95 -4.20
CA VAL A 47 4.81 4.01 -3.55
C VAL A 47 4.32 5.40 -3.92
N LEU A 48 3.88 5.62 -5.16
CA LEU A 48 3.38 6.95 -5.57
C LEU A 48 1.97 7.22 -5.07
N GLU A 49 1.16 6.17 -4.86
CA GLU A 49 -0.18 6.28 -4.28
C GLU A 49 -0.15 6.88 -2.86
N SER A 50 0.90 6.63 -2.07
CA SER A 50 1.04 7.25 -0.74
C SER A 50 1.22 8.78 -0.78
N PHE A 51 1.46 9.35 -1.96
CA PHE A 51 1.55 10.80 -2.16
C PHE A 51 0.33 11.37 -2.91
N ALA A 52 -0.68 10.55 -3.19
CA ALA A 52 -1.94 11.02 -3.77
C ALA A 52 -2.68 11.89 -2.74
N VAL A 53 -3.22 13.02 -3.21
CA VAL A 53 -3.92 14.01 -2.35
C VAL A 53 -5.40 13.68 -2.21
N ASP A 54 -5.97 13.01 -3.21
CA ASP A 54 -7.38 12.69 -3.30
C ASP A 54 -7.63 11.39 -4.07
N LYS A 55 -8.84 10.83 -3.90
CA LYS A 55 -9.27 9.60 -4.58
C LYS A 55 -9.17 9.57 -6.09
N TYR A 56 -9.42 10.70 -6.75
CA TYR A 56 -9.37 10.80 -8.19
C TYR A 56 -7.93 10.84 -8.68
N SER A 57 -7.03 11.51 -7.96
CA SER A 57 -5.59 11.54 -8.25
C SER A 57 -4.97 10.14 -8.16
N GLY A 58 -5.32 9.35 -7.14
CA GLY A 58 -4.91 7.95 -7.02
C GLY A 58 -5.42 7.07 -8.17
N ALA A 59 -6.68 7.24 -8.56
CA ALA A 59 -7.25 6.53 -9.71
C ALA A 59 -6.55 6.87 -11.04
N VAL A 60 -6.26 8.17 -11.28
CA VAL A 60 -5.52 8.63 -12.47
C VAL A 60 -4.10 8.07 -12.46
N LEU A 61 -3.45 8.00 -11.30
CA LEU A 61 -2.14 7.39 -11.15
C LEU A 61 -2.16 5.91 -11.55
N TRP A 62 -3.10 5.14 -11.03
CA TRP A 62 -3.22 3.71 -11.37
C TRP A 62 -3.56 3.46 -12.83
N LEU A 63 -4.42 4.30 -13.44
CA LEU A 63 -4.63 4.28 -14.89
C LEU A 63 -3.32 4.51 -15.63
N THR A 64 -2.51 5.46 -15.18
CA THR A 64 -1.20 5.77 -15.79
C THR A 64 -0.23 4.59 -15.66
N VAL A 65 -0.17 3.92 -14.51
CA VAL A 65 0.65 2.70 -14.30
C VAL A 65 0.24 1.60 -15.27
N ILE A 66 -1.06 1.33 -15.40
CA ILE A 66 -1.60 0.35 -16.34
C ILE A 66 -1.20 0.71 -17.77
N PHE A 67 -1.39 1.96 -18.18
CA PHE A 67 -0.98 2.44 -19.51
C PHE A 67 0.52 2.26 -19.74
N MET A 68 1.37 2.61 -18.77
CA MET A 68 2.83 2.42 -18.89
C MET A 68 3.22 0.95 -19.07
N ILE A 69 2.56 0.02 -18.38
CA ILE A 69 2.78 -1.42 -18.56
C ILE A 69 2.45 -1.83 -20.00
N PHE A 70 1.31 -1.39 -20.54
CA PHE A 70 0.91 -1.67 -21.93
C PHE A 70 1.87 -1.06 -22.95
N PHE A 71 2.22 0.21 -22.79
CA PHE A 71 3.15 0.89 -23.69
C PHE A 71 4.56 0.30 -23.61
N GLY A 72 5.00 -0.13 -22.43
CA GLY A 72 6.27 -0.83 -22.22
C GLY A 72 6.33 -2.15 -22.98
N CYS A 73 5.28 -2.98 -22.89
CA CYS A 73 5.16 -4.22 -23.66
C CYS A 73 5.12 -3.96 -25.17
N ARG A 74 4.42 -2.90 -25.62
CA ARG A 74 4.35 -2.53 -27.04
C ARG A 74 5.67 -2.00 -27.59
N ALA A 75 6.40 -1.23 -26.79
CA ALA A 75 7.74 -0.75 -27.12
C ALA A 75 8.74 -1.90 -27.21
N ASP A 76 8.70 -2.86 -26.27
CA ASP A 76 9.55 -4.06 -26.34
C ASP A 76 9.22 -4.89 -27.59
N LEU A 77 7.94 -5.07 -27.93
CA LEU A 77 7.55 -5.78 -29.15
C LEU A 77 8.14 -5.12 -30.39
N LYS A 78 8.01 -3.80 -30.53
CA LYS A 78 8.57 -3.06 -31.67
C LYS A 78 10.09 -3.23 -31.77
N HIS A 79 10.78 -3.10 -30.64
CA HIS A 79 12.24 -3.26 -30.57
C HIS A 79 12.67 -4.70 -30.87
N TYR A 80 11.92 -5.68 -30.35
CA TYR A 80 12.20 -7.09 -30.59
C TYR A 80 12.02 -7.48 -32.05
N ASP A 81 10.91 -7.04 -32.66
CA ASP A 81 10.62 -7.25 -34.08
C ASP A 81 11.69 -6.63 -34.98
N LEU A 82 12.14 -5.41 -34.68
CA LEU A 82 13.20 -4.74 -35.46
C LEU A 82 14.54 -5.50 -35.41
N ASN A 83 14.90 -6.06 -34.26
CA ASN A 83 16.19 -6.71 -34.07
C ASN A 83 16.18 -8.21 -34.43
N ASN A 84 15.01 -8.82 -34.60
CA ASN A 84 14.87 -10.27 -34.84
C ASN A 84 13.96 -10.58 -36.06
N ALA A 85 13.79 -9.60 -36.96
CA ALA A 85 12.90 -9.70 -38.11
C ALA A 85 13.19 -10.94 -38.98
N ASP A 86 14.46 -11.32 -39.12
CA ASP A 86 14.89 -12.42 -40.01
C ASP A 86 14.88 -13.80 -39.33
N VAL A 87 14.69 -13.85 -38.01
CA VAL A 87 14.83 -15.08 -37.19
C VAL A 87 13.48 -15.57 -36.66
N LEU A 88 12.47 -14.69 -36.60
CA LEU A 88 11.18 -15.01 -36.00
C LEU A 88 10.21 -15.61 -37.02
N ASP A 89 9.66 -16.78 -36.68
CA ASP A 89 8.54 -17.34 -37.44
C ASP A 89 7.31 -16.41 -37.37
N ASP A 90 6.63 -16.22 -38.49
CA ASP A 90 5.48 -15.30 -38.62
C ASP A 90 4.34 -15.66 -37.67
N THR A 91 4.20 -16.95 -37.36
CA THR A 91 3.22 -17.46 -36.40
C THR A 91 3.54 -17.02 -34.98
N ALA A 92 4.82 -17.12 -34.58
CA ALA A 92 5.31 -16.70 -33.28
C ALA A 92 5.16 -15.18 -33.10
N ARG A 93 5.49 -14.40 -34.13
CA ARG A 93 5.32 -12.95 -34.15
C ARG A 93 3.87 -12.51 -33.92
N LYS A 94 2.93 -13.08 -34.67
CA LYS A 94 1.48 -12.81 -34.51
C LYS A 94 0.99 -13.22 -33.13
N SER A 95 1.48 -14.33 -32.59
CA SER A 95 1.13 -14.78 -31.23
C SER A 95 1.62 -13.82 -30.15
N LEU A 96 2.81 -13.23 -30.31
CA LEU A 96 3.39 -12.30 -29.36
C LEU A 96 2.68 -10.93 -29.43
N ALA A 97 2.35 -10.46 -30.63
CA ALA A 97 1.57 -9.23 -30.83
C ALA A 97 0.20 -9.29 -30.17
N LYS A 98 -0.50 -10.44 -30.25
CA LYS A 98 -1.78 -10.64 -29.56
C LYS A 98 -1.63 -10.65 -28.03
N ALA A 99 -0.48 -11.09 -27.52
CA ALA A 99 -0.25 -11.20 -26.08
C ALA A 99 -0.02 -9.86 -25.40
N VAL A 100 0.30 -8.77 -26.13
CA VAL A 100 0.50 -7.42 -25.56
C VAL A 100 -0.71 -6.92 -24.77
N TRP A 101 -1.92 -7.34 -25.16
CA TRP A 101 -3.17 -7.01 -24.47
C TRP A 101 -3.31 -7.67 -23.09
N ILE A 102 -2.46 -8.64 -22.79
CA ILE A 102 -2.40 -9.30 -21.48
C ILE A 102 -0.92 -9.29 -21.06
N PRO A 103 -0.44 -8.22 -20.39
CA PRO A 103 0.98 -8.04 -20.08
C PRO A 103 1.66 -9.24 -19.40
N PRO A 104 1.04 -9.97 -18.45
CA PRO A 104 1.62 -11.20 -17.91
C PRO A 104 1.84 -12.28 -18.98
N LEU A 105 0.86 -12.49 -19.87
CA LEU A 105 0.94 -13.45 -20.97
C LEU A 105 2.01 -13.04 -21.99
N TYR A 106 2.15 -11.73 -22.25
CA TYR A 106 3.22 -11.20 -23.08
C TYR A 106 4.59 -11.55 -22.52
N LEU A 107 4.85 -11.23 -21.25
CA LEU A 107 6.12 -11.52 -20.57
C LEU A 107 6.43 -13.02 -20.57
N TYR A 108 5.43 -13.86 -20.32
CA TYR A 108 5.59 -15.31 -20.35
C TYR A 108 6.01 -15.82 -21.74
N ARG A 109 5.30 -15.43 -22.80
CA ARG A 109 5.64 -15.83 -24.18
C ARG A 109 7.00 -15.30 -24.60
N ARG A 110 7.32 -14.07 -24.19
CA ARG A 110 8.58 -13.40 -24.44
C ARG A 110 9.77 -14.12 -23.82
N ASP A 111 9.66 -14.52 -22.56
CA ASP A 111 10.70 -15.26 -21.85
C ASP A 111 10.85 -16.69 -22.39
N LYS A 112 9.73 -17.36 -22.75
CA LYS A 112 9.74 -18.67 -23.42
C LYS A 112 10.50 -18.65 -24.75
N MET A 113 10.29 -17.63 -25.58
CA MET A 113 11.02 -17.48 -26.86
C MET A 113 12.53 -17.30 -26.68
N ARG A 114 12.95 -16.74 -25.54
CA ARG A 114 14.37 -16.54 -25.21
C ARG A 114 15.00 -17.68 -24.43
N ARG A 115 14.23 -18.72 -24.10
CA ARG A 115 14.65 -19.76 -23.14
C ARG A 115 15.09 -19.15 -21.79
N ALA A 116 14.53 -18.00 -21.44
CA ALA A 116 14.70 -17.38 -20.13
C ALA A 116 13.60 -17.92 -19.19
N GLY A 117 13.89 -18.03 -17.89
CA GLY A 117 12.89 -18.44 -16.90
C GLY A 117 11.72 -17.47 -16.82
N ALA A 118 10.55 -17.93 -16.36
CA ALA A 118 9.30 -17.16 -16.28
C ALA A 118 9.25 -16.14 -15.13
N THR A 119 10.40 -15.69 -14.64
CA THR A 119 10.52 -14.90 -13.40
C THR A 119 9.83 -13.54 -13.51
N LYS A 120 9.95 -12.83 -14.64
CA LYS A 120 9.33 -11.51 -14.81
C LYS A 120 7.81 -11.57 -14.81
N CYS A 121 7.25 -12.60 -15.44
CA CYS A 121 5.81 -12.86 -15.42
C CYS A 121 5.34 -13.11 -13.99
N ALA A 122 6.04 -13.98 -13.24
CA ALA A 122 5.69 -14.27 -11.86
C ALA A 122 5.75 -13.01 -10.98
N VAL A 123 6.81 -12.21 -11.10
CA VAL A 123 6.97 -10.95 -10.37
C VAL A 123 5.86 -9.97 -10.71
N LEU A 124 5.54 -9.76 -11.99
CA LEU A 124 4.45 -8.87 -12.39
C LEU A 124 3.12 -9.31 -11.79
N VAL A 125 2.80 -10.61 -11.85
CA VAL A 125 1.55 -11.15 -11.26
C VAL A 125 1.50 -10.93 -9.76
N ILE A 126 2.56 -11.26 -9.03
CA ILE A 126 2.63 -11.08 -7.58
C ILE A 126 2.48 -9.60 -7.21
N LEU A 127 3.21 -8.71 -7.88
CA LEU A 127 3.15 -7.28 -7.59
C LEU A 127 1.82 -6.65 -8.00
N THR A 128 1.17 -7.14 -9.06
CA THR A 128 -0.17 -6.68 -9.46
C THR A 128 -1.21 -7.16 -8.44
N ALA A 129 -1.10 -8.39 -7.95
CA ALA A 129 -1.97 -8.88 -6.89
C ALA A 129 -1.78 -8.09 -5.59
N ALA A 130 -0.53 -7.87 -5.18
CA ALA A 130 -0.20 -7.02 -4.03
C ALA A 130 -0.75 -5.61 -4.22
N ALA A 131 -0.57 -5.01 -5.40
CA ALA A 131 -1.13 -3.71 -5.74
C ALA A 131 -2.66 -3.66 -5.64
N ILE A 132 -3.38 -4.73 -6.01
CA ILE A 132 -4.84 -4.79 -5.87
C ILE A 132 -5.25 -4.79 -4.38
N PHE A 133 -4.59 -5.58 -3.54
CA PHE A 133 -4.94 -5.67 -2.12
C PHE A 133 -4.45 -4.47 -1.29
N SER A 134 -3.35 -3.85 -1.71
CA SER A 134 -2.78 -2.66 -1.09
C SER A 134 -3.30 -1.36 -1.71
N ASN A 135 -4.13 -1.42 -2.75
CA ASN A 135 -4.74 -0.24 -3.36
C ASN A 135 -5.61 0.46 -2.32
N GLY A 136 -5.40 1.75 -2.11
CA GLY A 136 -6.22 2.55 -1.21
C GLY A 136 -7.69 2.59 -1.63
N PHE A 137 -7.99 2.38 -2.93
CA PHE A 137 -9.36 2.23 -3.42
C PHE A 137 -10.05 0.96 -2.91
N VAL A 138 -9.33 -0.16 -2.82
CA VAL A 138 -9.89 -1.41 -2.29
C VAL A 138 -10.03 -1.31 -0.77
N GLN A 139 -9.08 -0.65 -0.10
CA GLN A 139 -9.19 -0.37 1.33
C GLN A 139 -10.36 0.59 1.63
N GLY A 140 -10.55 1.64 0.85
CA GLY A 140 -11.69 2.56 0.98
C GLY A 140 -13.03 1.91 0.71
N LEU A 141 -13.14 1.00 -0.25
CA LEU A 141 -14.35 0.18 -0.46
C LEU A 141 -14.63 -0.79 0.70
N THR A 142 -13.63 -1.10 1.53
CA THR A 142 -13.81 -1.94 2.73
C THR A 142 -14.15 -1.14 3.99
N VAL A 143 -14.04 0.19 3.95
CA VAL A 143 -14.50 1.09 5.01
C VAL A 143 -16.03 1.19 4.91
N ASN A 144 -16.70 0.66 5.92
CA ASN A 144 -18.16 0.65 6.06
C ASN A 144 -18.49 0.93 7.52
N GLU A 145 -19.72 1.39 7.79
CA GLU A 145 -20.24 1.70 9.14
C GLU A 145 -20.04 0.58 10.17
N LYS A 146 -19.86 -0.67 9.74
CA LYS A 146 -19.59 -1.82 10.61
C LYS A 146 -18.13 -2.01 11.00
N ASN A 147 -17.21 -1.59 10.15
CA ASN A 147 -15.77 -1.81 10.34
C ASN A 147 -15.06 -0.57 10.89
N VAL A 148 -15.70 0.61 10.78
CA VAL A 148 -15.13 1.88 11.28
C VAL A 148 -15.03 1.89 12.81
N PRO A 149 -16.05 1.45 13.59
CA PRO A 149 -15.93 1.38 15.05
C PRO A 149 -14.74 0.51 15.49
N ASP A 150 -14.65 -0.73 15.00
CA ASP A 150 -13.55 -1.64 15.32
C ASP A 150 -12.17 -1.06 14.97
N ARG A 151 -12.07 -0.33 13.85
CA ARG A 151 -10.81 0.31 13.46
C ARG A 151 -10.46 1.49 14.35
N LEU A 152 -11.44 2.31 14.71
CA LEU A 152 -11.23 3.47 15.56
C LEU A 152 -10.82 3.03 16.97
N GLU A 153 -11.45 2.00 17.53
CA GLU A 153 -11.11 1.44 18.85
C GLU A 153 -9.64 0.98 18.97
N ASN A 154 -9.07 0.49 17.86
CA ASN A 154 -7.67 0.05 17.78
C ASN A 154 -6.70 1.17 17.36
N THR A 155 -7.19 2.38 17.08
CA THR A 155 -6.35 3.50 16.66
C THR A 155 -5.70 4.16 17.89
N PRO A 156 -4.38 4.46 17.86
CA PRO A 156 -3.73 5.21 18.92
C PRO A 156 -4.33 6.61 19.08
N VAL A 157 -4.46 7.05 20.33
CA VAL A 157 -5.03 8.37 20.65
C VAL A 157 -4.18 9.52 20.07
N SER A 158 -2.88 9.29 19.85
CA SER A 158 -1.97 10.25 19.22
C SER A 158 -2.38 10.67 17.81
N VAL A 159 -3.12 9.83 17.10
CA VAL A 159 -3.65 10.14 15.76
C VAL A 159 -4.79 11.17 15.82
N MET A 160 -5.44 11.33 16.97
CA MET A 160 -6.48 12.35 17.19
C MET A 160 -5.90 13.73 17.57
N GLY A 161 -4.57 13.86 17.59
CA GLY A 161 -3.90 15.12 17.92
C GLY A 161 -3.63 15.35 19.41
N PHE A 162 -3.70 14.30 20.25
CA PHE A 162 -3.25 14.35 21.64
C PHE A 162 -1.80 13.88 21.75
N ASP A 163 -0.94 14.67 22.38
CA ASP A 163 0.45 14.29 22.60
C ASP A 163 0.53 13.26 23.74
N THR A 164 0.72 11.99 23.39
CA THR A 164 0.99 10.91 24.36
C THR A 164 2.22 10.13 23.95
N SER A 165 2.98 9.68 24.94
CA SER A 165 4.19 8.87 24.74
C SER A 165 3.94 7.36 24.69
N ASP A 166 2.69 6.96 24.94
CA ASP A 166 2.27 5.56 25.03
C ASP A 166 1.40 5.16 23.83
N ASP A 167 2.03 4.53 22.84
CA ASP A 167 1.34 4.00 21.65
C ASP A 167 0.33 2.87 21.98
N ASP A 168 0.37 2.31 23.19
CA ASP A 168 -0.61 1.29 23.63
C ASP A 168 -1.95 1.91 24.07
N LYS A 169 -2.04 3.24 24.21
CA LYS A 169 -3.26 4.00 24.47
C LYS A 169 -4.08 4.13 23.19
N THR A 170 -5.06 3.25 23.03
CA THR A 170 -6.01 3.31 21.91
C THR A 170 -7.32 3.95 22.33
N VAL A 171 -8.05 4.51 21.37
CA VAL A 171 -9.36 5.15 21.60
C VAL A 171 -10.32 4.22 22.33
N GLY A 172 -10.38 2.94 21.95
CA GLY A 172 -11.25 1.95 22.58
C GLY A 172 -10.92 1.73 24.05
N LYS A 173 -9.64 1.55 24.39
CA LYS A 173 -9.22 1.36 25.80
C LYS A 173 -9.52 2.57 26.67
N MET A 174 -9.37 3.77 26.11
CA MET A 174 -9.69 5.01 26.83
C MET A 174 -11.18 5.14 27.10
N LEU A 175 -12.02 4.89 26.09
CA LEU A 175 -13.47 4.89 26.25
C LEU A 175 -13.94 3.78 27.21
N GLU A 176 -13.38 2.57 27.12
CA GLU A 176 -13.65 1.47 28.08
C GLU A 176 -13.27 1.85 29.51
N SER A 177 -12.19 2.60 29.71
CA SER A 177 -11.76 3.04 31.04
C SER A 177 -12.63 4.15 31.62
N TRP A 178 -13.22 4.98 30.75
CA TRP A 178 -14.01 6.13 31.14
C TRP A 178 -15.48 5.79 31.39
N PHE A 179 -16.08 4.90 30.58
CA PHE A 179 -17.44 4.43 30.81
C PHE A 179 -17.51 3.41 31.97
N ASP A 180 -18.58 3.47 32.76
CA ASP A 180 -18.80 2.55 33.87
C ASP A 180 -18.84 1.10 33.38
N ASP A 181 -18.13 0.21 34.09
CA ASP A 181 -18.02 -1.21 33.76
C ASP A 181 -17.53 -1.50 32.33
N GLY A 182 -16.95 -0.51 31.63
CA GLY A 182 -16.55 -0.60 30.23
C GLY A 182 -17.71 -0.80 29.25
N ALA A 183 -18.94 -0.46 29.66
CA ALA A 183 -20.14 -0.69 28.86
C ALA A 183 -20.58 0.57 28.12
N TYR A 184 -20.41 0.58 26.80
CA TYR A 184 -20.94 1.60 25.89
C TYR A 184 -21.52 0.96 24.61
N GLU A 185 -22.47 1.65 24.00
CA GLU A 185 -23.01 1.34 22.67
C GLU A 185 -22.44 2.34 21.67
N CYS A 186 -21.97 1.85 20.51
CA CYS A 186 -21.46 2.69 19.43
C CYS A 186 -22.44 2.70 18.27
N ASP A 187 -22.98 3.88 17.96
CA ASP A 187 -23.73 4.13 16.73
C ASP A 187 -22.82 4.85 15.73
N CYS A 188 -22.82 4.40 14.47
CA CYS A 188 -22.04 5.02 13.40
C CYS A 188 -22.99 5.49 12.30
N THR A 189 -22.96 6.77 11.98
CA THR A 189 -23.67 7.37 10.85
C THR A 189 -22.68 7.87 9.82
N HIS A 190 -23.07 7.83 8.55
CA HIS A 190 -22.20 8.24 7.45
C HIS A 190 -22.85 9.36 6.63
N SER A 191 -22.14 10.48 6.49
CA SER A 191 -22.56 11.63 5.72
C SER A 191 -21.45 12.10 4.78
N GLY A 192 -21.55 11.75 3.50
CA GLY A 192 -20.58 12.18 2.49
C GLY A 192 -19.26 11.42 2.59
N ASP A 193 -18.22 12.10 3.10
CA ASP A 193 -16.88 11.56 3.34
C ASP A 193 -16.56 11.53 4.86
N ILE A 194 -17.56 11.79 5.72
CA ILE A 194 -17.42 11.83 7.19
C ILE A 194 -18.23 10.70 7.81
N TYR A 195 -17.59 9.94 8.70
CA TYR A 195 -18.25 9.01 9.61
C TYR A 195 -18.35 9.67 10.99
N GLU A 196 -19.56 9.80 11.50
CA GLU A 196 -19.82 10.28 12.85
C GLU A 196 -20.09 9.06 13.73
N LEU A 197 -19.29 8.89 14.79
CA LEU A 197 -19.43 7.80 15.75
C LEU A 197 -19.87 8.39 17.08
N VAL A 198 -21.00 7.91 17.58
CA VAL A 198 -21.56 8.31 18.87
C VAL A 198 -21.43 7.13 19.82
N TYR A 199 -20.58 7.28 20.82
CA TYR A 199 -20.40 6.34 21.91
C TYR A 199 -21.29 6.74 23.07
N SER A 200 -22.28 5.92 23.40
CA SER A 200 -23.28 6.21 24.44
C SER A 200 -23.16 5.21 25.59
N GLY A 201 -23.17 5.71 26.82
CA GLY A 201 -22.98 4.86 28.00
C GLY A 201 -23.31 5.59 29.30
N ARG A 202 -22.90 4.98 30.43
CA ARG A 202 -23.00 5.61 31.74
C ARG A 202 -21.64 5.99 32.26
N HIS A 203 -21.57 7.15 32.90
CA HIS A 203 -20.43 7.58 33.68
C HIS A 203 -20.94 8.01 35.06
N GLY A 204 -20.60 7.26 36.10
CA GLY A 204 -21.18 7.34 37.44
C GLY A 204 -22.69 7.01 37.49
N LYS A 205 -23.52 8.04 37.62
CA LYS A 205 -25.00 7.90 37.73
C LYS A 205 -25.75 8.54 36.56
N ILE A 206 -25.01 9.03 35.57
CA ILE A 206 -25.51 9.94 34.55
C ILE A 206 -25.21 9.32 33.18
N SER A 207 -26.09 9.56 32.21
CA SER A 207 -25.85 9.18 30.81
C SER A 207 -24.83 10.12 30.18
N ALA A 208 -23.88 9.55 29.44
CA ALA A 208 -22.89 10.29 28.70
C ALA A 208 -22.82 9.80 27.25
N GLU A 209 -22.55 10.72 26.34
CA GLU A 209 -22.35 10.47 24.91
C GLU A 209 -21.08 11.19 24.46
N VAL A 210 -20.23 10.48 23.73
CA VAL A 210 -18.99 11.02 23.14
C VAL A 210 -19.08 10.87 21.63
N THR A 211 -18.99 11.98 20.91
CA THR A 211 -19.04 12.03 19.45
C THR A 211 -17.64 12.20 18.87
N VAL A 212 -17.24 11.26 18.02
CA VAL A 212 -15.98 11.29 17.29
C VAL A 212 -16.27 11.28 15.79
N ASN A 213 -15.76 12.29 15.09
CA ASN A 213 -15.81 12.37 13.65
C ASN A 213 -14.55 11.82 13.03
N VAL A 214 -14.74 11.01 12.00
CA VAL A 214 -13.68 10.43 11.19
C VAL A 214 -13.87 10.90 9.76
N GLU A 215 -13.02 11.84 9.32
CA GLU A 215 -12.96 12.25 7.92
C GLU A 215 -12.16 11.21 7.13
N HIS A 216 -12.75 10.74 6.04
CA HIS A 216 -12.16 9.70 5.20
C HIS A 216 -12.17 10.12 3.73
N ASP A 217 -10.99 10.30 3.11
CA ASP A 217 -10.84 10.63 1.69
C ASP A 217 -11.11 9.42 0.75
N GLY A 218 -11.58 8.30 1.29
CA GLY A 218 -11.74 7.06 0.52
C GLY A 218 -10.46 6.23 0.42
N PHE A 219 -9.39 6.61 1.14
CA PHE A 219 -8.07 5.95 1.11
C PHE A 219 -7.52 5.67 2.52
N ILE A 220 -7.51 6.68 3.40
CA ILE A 220 -6.99 6.63 4.78
C ILE A 220 -7.89 7.53 5.65
N PHE A 221 -7.95 7.30 6.97
CA PHE A 221 -8.45 8.29 7.93
C PHE A 221 -7.59 9.55 7.82
N LYS A 222 -8.19 10.62 7.32
CA LYS A 222 -7.49 11.88 7.07
C LYS A 222 -7.40 12.70 8.35
N ASP A 223 -8.49 12.71 9.09
CA ASP A 223 -8.60 13.40 10.36
C ASP A 223 -9.55 12.63 11.28
N ILE A 224 -9.21 12.56 12.56
CA ILE A 224 -10.04 11.94 13.59
C ILE A 224 -10.16 12.97 14.71
N THR A 225 -11.36 13.54 14.85
CA THR A 225 -11.60 14.63 15.79
C THR A 225 -12.70 14.24 16.78
N ALA A 226 -12.42 14.44 18.07
CA ALA A 226 -13.48 14.43 19.07
C ALA A 226 -14.28 15.73 18.89
N GLU A 227 -15.53 15.62 18.44
CA GLU A 227 -16.34 16.80 18.09
C GLU A 227 -17.16 17.29 19.28
N GLY A 228 -17.73 16.35 20.06
CA GLY A 228 -18.70 16.70 21.10
C GLY A 228 -18.73 15.70 22.24
N ILE A 229 -19.03 16.19 23.43
CA ILE A 229 -19.31 15.37 24.61
C ILE A 229 -20.59 15.89 25.24
N THR A 230 -21.56 14.99 25.44
CA THR A 230 -22.85 15.30 26.07
C THR A 230 -22.96 14.52 27.37
N ILE A 231 -23.20 15.21 28.48
CA ILE A 231 -23.42 14.61 29.80
C ILE A 231 -24.79 15.06 30.33
N ASP A 232 -25.63 14.12 30.75
CA ASP A 232 -27.00 14.39 31.23
C ASP A 232 -27.87 15.16 30.21
N GLY A 233 -27.65 14.93 28.91
CA GLY A 233 -28.34 15.66 27.84
C GLY A 233 -27.89 17.11 27.68
N LYS A 234 -26.78 17.51 28.30
CA LYS A 234 -26.13 18.81 28.09
C LYS A 234 -24.83 18.62 27.33
N GLU A 235 -24.77 19.24 26.16
CA GLU A 235 -23.57 19.32 25.34
C GLU A 235 -22.57 20.29 25.99
N LEU A 236 -21.35 19.80 26.26
CA LEU A 236 -20.25 20.61 26.76
C LEU A 236 -19.73 21.52 25.64
N LYS A 237 -19.20 22.70 26.00
CA LYS A 237 -18.71 23.69 25.03
C LYS A 237 -17.35 24.24 25.41
N ASP A 238 -16.63 24.70 24.39
CA ASP A 238 -15.39 25.45 24.49
C ASP A 238 -14.35 24.79 25.42
N ASP A 239 -14.01 25.40 26.54
CA ASP A 239 -12.95 24.94 27.43
C ASP A 239 -13.37 23.70 28.24
N GLU A 240 -14.64 23.61 28.66
CA GLU A 240 -15.17 22.42 29.38
C GLU A 240 -15.13 21.16 28.49
N LEU A 241 -15.33 21.35 27.18
CA LEU A 241 -15.25 20.26 26.20
C LEU A 241 -13.79 19.81 26.00
N LYS A 242 -12.84 20.75 25.95
CA LYS A 242 -11.41 20.42 25.80
C LYS A 242 -10.84 19.72 27.03
N ASP A 243 -11.20 20.19 28.22
CA ASP A 243 -10.76 19.59 29.47
C ASP A 243 -11.29 18.15 29.60
N MET A 244 -12.57 17.95 29.28
CA MET A 244 -13.17 16.61 29.27
C MET A 244 -12.58 15.71 28.17
N GLN A 245 -12.24 16.26 27.00
CA GLN A 245 -11.52 15.49 25.97
C GLN A 245 -10.15 15.03 26.44
N LYS A 246 -9.39 15.90 27.13
CA LYS A 246 -8.12 15.51 27.73
C LYS A 246 -8.31 14.44 28.82
N GLU A 247 -9.30 14.59 29.69
CA GLU A 247 -9.61 13.61 30.72
C GLU A 247 -9.93 12.23 30.12
N ILE A 248 -10.76 12.17 29.08
CA ILE A 248 -11.14 10.91 28.42
C ILE A 248 -9.96 10.28 27.70
N PHE A 249 -9.19 11.06 26.92
CA PHE A 249 -8.24 10.51 25.96
C PHE A 249 -6.78 10.46 26.46
N LEU A 250 -6.37 11.34 27.39
CA LEU A 250 -5.05 11.32 28.01
C LEU A 250 -5.04 10.63 29.39
N GLY A 251 -6.18 10.66 30.11
CA GLY A 251 -6.28 10.16 31.48
C GLY A 251 -5.35 10.91 32.42
N ASP A 252 -4.62 10.18 33.27
CA ASP A 252 -3.68 10.73 34.26
C ASP A 252 -2.55 11.60 33.66
N GLU A 253 -2.24 11.46 32.37
CA GLU A 253 -1.23 12.30 31.68
C GLU A 253 -1.73 13.74 31.42
N ALA A 254 -3.04 13.99 31.54
CA ALA A 254 -3.59 15.33 31.47
C ALA A 254 -3.13 16.22 32.66
N GLU A 255 -2.79 15.61 33.80
CA GLU A 255 -2.27 16.32 34.98
C GLU A 255 -0.78 16.67 34.83
N GLU A 256 0.01 15.87 34.11
CA GLU A 256 1.44 16.15 33.91
C GLU A 256 1.68 17.37 32.99
N GLU A 257 0.81 17.61 32.00
CA GLU A 257 0.85 18.83 31.17
C GLU A 257 0.43 20.09 31.95
N SER A 258 -0.53 19.97 32.88
CA SER A 258 -1.01 21.13 33.66
C SER A 258 -0.01 21.52 34.74
N GLU A 259 0.66 20.57 35.39
CA GLU A 259 1.76 20.85 36.34
C GLU A 259 2.99 21.46 35.64
N ALA A 260 3.33 20.98 34.43
CA ALA A 260 4.42 21.56 33.65
C ALA A 260 4.13 23.00 33.17
N ALA A 261 2.87 23.33 32.87
CA ALA A 261 2.47 24.67 32.47
C ALA A 261 2.42 25.67 33.65
N GLU A 262 2.07 25.21 34.86
CA GLU A 262 2.11 26.06 36.06
C GLU A 262 3.55 26.38 36.48
N GLU A 263 4.49 25.42 36.44
CA GLU A 263 5.90 25.66 36.82
C GLU A 263 6.64 26.66 35.91
N ASP A 264 6.25 26.78 34.64
CA ASP A 264 6.87 27.74 33.71
C ASP A 264 6.25 29.15 33.80
N SER A 265 5.14 29.30 34.53
CA SER A 265 4.48 30.59 34.77
C SER A 265 4.95 31.32 36.05
N GLU A 266 5.69 30.62 36.93
CA GLU A 266 6.23 31.15 38.19
C GLU A 266 7.74 31.50 38.15
N LYS A 267 8.40 31.54 36.98
CA LYS A 267 9.82 31.96 36.84
C LYS A 267 10.03 33.32 36.20
#